data_AF-A0A6N6KF95-F1
#
_entry.id   AF-A0A6N6KF95-F1
#
_cell.length_a   1.000
_cell.length_b   1.000
_cell.length_c   1.000
_cell.angle_alpha   90.00
_cell.angle_beta   90.00
_cell.angle_gamma   90.00
#
_symmetry.space_group_name_H-M   'P 1'
#
loop_
_entity.id
_entity.type
_entity.pdbx_description
1 polymer ?
#
loop_
_entity_poly.entity_id
_entity_poly.type
_entity_poly.pdbx_seq_one_letter_code
_entity_poly.pdbx_strand_id
1 'polypeptide(L)'
;MKSLIFLLPFLLFFLLVSAGSNTVNKSTIEKNHPVTFLQDTTEYVSGNYKIKFPKDQQDIFELLEDSIEIFIPEGYPFTLDIDVEIIEVFSQLSCPYLVRSYELIDWYIWDGESEFERIGRDENCNEEDGDEDIWLIVETDSLGNRTVYLDRDSIYNNQNPLVGTNRCEGGVLPTGHWANSDNNPELSNVGYWVYYQIVKVVDTLAPEIILEQQPVVSELDNQCEFVVNFSFRVDETNSFWKSLDSGEIFLDTGNDGVLDEEVEPSAIDSLQPGEYLYTISDTISVGIHSYFIFMEDECHSIDSMTIEVVIEQQNNFPLQGQIMSWDGVLLKDVLVTNSENVKTDETGNYSLCLDSTTSQVLLSPYYNDYASNGLSGMDMIAIGKHILGTQPLDNPYKLIAADVNNSGDITVSDLLEIQSVILQNNTSFSNNTSWRFVDKQFQFPENWNLDSEFPEYINVLNNGTGEVINKDFIGVKIGHVAGGGVNTIGE
;
A
#
# COMPACT_ATOMS: atom_id res chain seq x y z
N MET A 1 -37.31 -23.56 9.55
CA MET A 1 -37.50 -24.46 10.71
C MET A 1 -36.63 -23.92 11.84
N LYS A 2 -37.26 -23.46 12.93
CA LYS A 2 -36.81 -23.19 14.34
C LYS A 2 -35.43 -22.50 14.56
N SER A 3 -35.37 -21.30 15.19
CA SER A 3 -35.31 -21.04 16.66
C SER A 3 -34.07 -21.68 17.34
N LEU A 4 -33.33 -21.14 18.33
CA LEU A 4 -33.42 -19.98 19.23
C LEU A 4 -32.13 -20.00 20.13
N ILE A 5 -31.55 -18.85 20.52
CA ILE A 5 -30.96 -18.42 21.83
C ILE A 5 -30.29 -19.48 22.76
N PHE A 6 -29.07 -19.21 23.28
CA PHE A 6 -28.78 -19.02 24.74
C PHE A 6 -27.33 -18.62 25.07
N LEU A 7 -27.22 -17.67 26.02
CA LEU A 7 -26.03 -17.11 26.70
C LEU A 7 -25.45 -18.02 27.81
N LEU A 8 -24.13 -17.83 28.07
CA LEU A 8 -23.34 -18.02 29.32
C LEU A 8 -23.14 -19.45 29.89
N PRO A 9 -22.17 -19.74 30.81
CA PRO A 9 -21.35 -18.82 31.64
C PRO A 9 -19.83 -19.12 31.78
N PHE A 10 -19.10 -18.11 32.28
CA PHE A 10 -17.73 -18.18 32.82
C PHE A 10 -17.72 -18.83 34.22
N LEU A 11 -16.73 -19.67 34.47
CA LEU A 11 -16.64 -20.56 35.63
C LEU A 11 -16.02 -19.86 36.86
N LEU A 12 -16.70 -19.98 38.00
CA LEU A 12 -16.23 -19.63 39.34
C LEU A 12 -15.19 -20.67 39.82
N PHE A 13 -14.05 -20.24 40.37
CA PHE A 13 -13.22 -21.11 41.22
C PHE A 13 -12.88 -20.39 42.53
N PHE A 14 -13.32 -20.99 43.63
CA PHE A 14 -13.04 -20.58 45.01
C PHE A 14 -12.11 -21.65 45.61
N LEU A 15 -11.04 -21.25 46.29
CA LEU A 15 -10.44 -22.06 47.35
C LEU A 15 -9.68 -21.19 48.37
N LEU A 16 -10.05 -21.42 49.64
CA LEU A 16 -9.61 -20.75 50.87
C LEU A 16 -8.19 -21.12 51.32
N VAL A 17 -7.71 -20.34 52.31
CA VAL A 17 -6.71 -20.57 53.41
C VAL A 17 -5.65 -19.45 53.34
N SER A 18 -5.25 -18.68 54.36
CA SER A 18 -5.27 -18.73 55.84
C SER A 18 -5.09 -17.28 56.37
N ALA A 19 -5.61 -16.98 57.56
CA ALA A 19 -5.35 -15.72 58.26
C ALA A 19 -3.88 -15.57 58.69
N GLY A 20 -3.33 -14.35 58.62
CA GLY A 20 -2.09 -13.97 59.30
C GLY A 20 -1.30 -12.82 58.64
N SER A 21 -1.35 -11.65 59.28
CA SER A 21 -0.49 -10.45 59.12
C SER A 21 -0.71 -9.51 57.92
N ASN A 22 -0.88 -8.23 58.27
CA ASN A 22 -1.10 -7.07 57.39
C ASN A 22 -0.06 -6.97 56.27
N THR A 23 -0.53 -6.97 55.03
CA THR A 23 0.18 -6.39 53.87
C THR A 23 -0.88 -5.77 52.95
N VAL A 24 -0.68 -4.50 52.60
CA VAL A 24 -1.55 -3.71 51.72
C VAL A 24 -1.43 -4.25 50.29
N ASN A 25 -2.57 -4.53 49.64
CA ASN A 25 -2.62 -4.90 48.22
C ASN A 25 -2.24 -3.70 47.35
N LYS A 26 -1.15 -3.82 46.60
CA LYS A 26 -0.90 -3.09 45.36
C LYS A 26 -1.63 -3.79 44.22
N SER A 27 -2.52 -3.10 43.51
CA SER A 27 -3.11 -3.52 42.22
C SER A 27 -3.65 -2.26 41.54
N THR A 28 -3.35 -1.90 40.29
CA THR A 28 -2.77 -2.64 39.16
C THR A 28 -1.96 -1.64 38.32
N ILE A 29 -0.71 -1.96 37.99
CA ILE A 29 0.09 -1.23 37.00
C ILE A 29 0.23 -2.18 35.83
N GLU A 30 -0.34 -1.85 34.66
CA GLU A 30 0.11 -2.45 33.41
C GLU A 30 0.82 -1.41 32.54
N LYS A 31 2.15 -1.61 32.51
CA LYS A 31 3.13 -1.31 31.46
C LYS A 31 3.65 0.13 31.30
N ASN A 32 4.87 0.28 31.84
CA ASN A 32 6.03 1.05 31.35
C ASN A 32 6.33 2.47 31.83
N HIS A 33 5.61 3.05 32.79
CA HIS A 33 6.04 4.33 33.38
C HIS A 33 6.28 4.22 34.90
N PRO A 34 7.54 4.37 35.39
CA PRO A 34 7.82 4.37 36.82
C PRO A 34 7.29 5.67 37.45
N VAL A 35 6.16 5.58 38.14
CA VAL A 35 5.59 6.67 38.93
C VAL A 35 6.39 6.81 40.22
N THR A 36 6.93 8.01 40.48
CA THR A 36 7.67 8.28 41.72
C THR A 36 6.69 8.61 42.86
N PHE A 37 6.36 7.62 43.68
CA PHE A 37 5.63 7.85 44.93
C PHE A 37 6.56 8.50 45.96
N LEU A 38 6.44 9.82 46.14
CA LEU A 38 7.12 10.54 47.24
C LEU A 38 6.28 10.44 48.51
N GLN A 39 6.59 9.46 49.36
CA GLN A 39 5.97 9.35 50.68
C GLN A 39 6.55 10.41 51.62
N ASP A 40 5.82 11.50 51.81
CA ASP A 40 6.13 12.49 52.85
C ASP A 40 5.72 11.97 54.23
N THR A 41 6.64 12.08 55.19
CA THR A 41 6.52 11.50 56.54
C THR A 41 6.00 12.51 57.56
N THR A 42 5.54 13.68 57.12
CA THR A 42 4.84 14.62 57.99
C THR A 42 3.49 14.05 58.42
N GLU A 43 3.16 14.24 59.69
CA GLU A 43 1.97 13.75 60.37
C GLU A 43 0.69 14.35 59.73
N TYR A 44 0.19 13.74 58.66
CA TYR A 44 -1.08 14.16 58.04
C TYR A 44 -2.24 13.77 58.96
N VAL A 45 -3.03 14.76 59.36
CA VAL A 45 -4.30 14.54 60.04
C VAL A 45 -5.20 13.71 59.13
N SER A 46 -5.93 12.75 59.70
CA SER A 46 -6.85 11.88 58.97
C SER A 46 -7.76 12.69 58.04
N GLY A 47 -7.61 12.53 56.72
CA GLY A 47 -8.43 13.20 55.71
C GLY A 47 -7.71 14.24 54.83
N ASN A 48 -6.51 14.69 55.18
CA ASN A 48 -5.77 15.67 54.37
C ASN A 48 -4.88 14.99 53.34
N TYR A 49 -4.85 15.50 52.12
CA TYR A 49 -3.90 15.09 51.09
C TYR A 49 -3.64 16.20 50.07
N LYS A 50 -2.55 16.07 49.31
CA LYS A 50 -2.28 16.93 48.16
C LYS A 50 -1.68 16.14 47.02
N ILE A 51 -2.03 16.49 45.79
CA ILE A 51 -1.52 15.90 44.57
C ILE A 51 -1.07 17.01 43.64
N LYS A 52 0.12 16.86 43.07
CA LYS A 52 0.63 17.73 42.02
C LYS A 52 0.43 17.04 40.68
N PHE A 53 -0.52 17.52 39.89
CA PHE A 53 -0.66 17.15 38.49
C PHE A 53 0.41 17.86 37.67
N PRO A 54 1.10 17.14 36.76
CA PRO A 54 2.19 17.73 36.00
C PRO A 54 1.67 18.58 34.85
N LYS A 55 2.39 19.66 34.56
CA LYS A 55 2.24 20.43 33.33
C LYS A 55 2.52 19.61 32.08
N ASP A 56 2.14 20.12 30.91
CA ASP A 56 2.51 19.50 29.65
C ASP A 56 4.04 19.41 29.47
N GLN A 57 4.48 18.36 28.79
CA GLN A 57 5.89 18.06 28.60
C GLN A 57 6.22 17.95 27.11
N GLN A 58 7.44 18.36 26.75
CA GLN A 58 8.04 18.08 25.47
C GLN A 58 9.42 17.50 25.69
N ASP A 59 9.65 16.25 25.27
CA ASP A 59 10.92 15.56 25.50
C ASP A 59 11.20 14.46 24.46
N ILE A 60 12.46 14.02 24.45
CA ILE A 60 12.92 12.82 23.74
C ILE A 60 12.64 11.61 24.64
N PHE A 61 12.25 10.49 24.04
CA PHE A 61 11.72 9.29 24.72
C PHE A 61 12.43 8.87 26.00
N GLU A 62 13.78 8.87 26.01
CA GLU A 62 14.58 8.39 27.15
C GLU A 62 14.35 9.20 28.44
N LEU A 63 13.64 10.33 28.37
CA LEU A 63 13.39 11.27 29.47
C LEU A 63 11.90 11.47 29.81
N LEU A 64 11.01 10.63 29.28
CA LEU A 64 9.56 10.68 29.58
C LEU A 64 9.24 10.09 30.97
N GLU A 65 9.77 10.72 32.00
CA GLU A 65 9.40 10.45 33.39
C GLU A 65 8.09 11.16 33.76
N ASP A 66 7.29 10.52 34.60
CA ASP A 66 6.10 11.15 35.17
C ASP A 66 6.50 11.98 36.40
N SER A 67 6.10 13.26 36.44
CA SER A 67 6.37 14.18 37.54
C SER A 67 5.16 14.42 38.46
N ILE A 68 4.14 13.54 38.41
CA ILE A 68 3.08 13.52 39.41
C ILE A 68 3.65 13.33 40.81
N GLU A 69 3.18 14.11 41.78
CA GLU A 69 3.55 13.94 43.18
C GLU A 69 2.28 13.75 44.02
N ILE A 70 2.31 12.80 44.96
CA ILE A 70 1.14 12.44 45.76
C ILE A 70 1.55 12.37 47.23
N PHE A 71 0.88 13.18 48.04
CA PHE A 71 1.11 13.28 49.47
C PHE A 71 -0.18 12.89 50.18
N ILE A 72 -0.25 11.63 50.64
CA ILE A 72 -1.42 11.06 51.31
C ILE A 72 -1.04 10.46 52.68
N PRO A 73 -1.97 10.40 53.65
CA PRO A 73 -1.73 9.74 54.92
C PRO A 73 -1.52 8.23 54.73
N GLU A 74 -0.67 7.63 55.58
CA GLU A 74 -0.47 6.17 55.55
C GLU A 74 -1.79 5.43 55.83
N GLY A 75 -2.15 4.48 54.96
CA GLY A 75 -3.36 3.67 55.10
C GLY A 75 -4.66 4.36 54.67
N TYR A 76 -4.60 5.55 54.06
CA TYR A 76 -5.74 6.21 53.45
C TYR A 76 -6.24 5.42 52.21
N PRO A 77 -7.52 5.02 52.12
CA PRO A 77 -8.07 4.27 51.00
C PRO A 77 -8.21 5.18 49.78
N PHE A 78 -7.34 4.95 48.82
CA PHE A 78 -7.16 5.82 47.67
C PHE A 78 -6.81 4.99 46.44
N THR A 79 -7.38 5.35 45.30
CA THR A 79 -7.02 4.79 44.00
C THR A 79 -6.51 5.88 43.10
N LEU A 80 -5.37 5.63 42.46
CA LEU A 80 -4.88 6.37 41.32
C LEU A 80 -4.75 5.36 40.19
N ASP A 81 -5.40 5.65 39.08
CA ASP A 81 -5.18 5.00 37.80
C ASP A 81 -4.52 6.00 36.85
N ILE A 82 -3.51 5.54 36.12
CA ILE A 82 -2.81 6.34 35.13
C ILE A 82 -2.84 5.55 33.84
N ASP A 83 -3.46 6.12 32.83
CA ASP A 83 -3.49 5.55 31.49
C ASP A 83 -2.79 6.49 30.50
N VAL A 84 -2.20 5.91 29.46
CA VAL A 84 -1.50 6.66 28.42
C VAL A 84 -2.08 6.25 27.07
N GLU A 85 -2.73 7.20 26.42
CA GLU A 85 -3.29 7.06 25.09
C GLU A 85 -2.43 7.81 24.07
N ILE A 86 -2.31 7.25 22.86
CA ILE A 86 -1.67 7.93 21.72
C ILE A 86 -2.76 8.66 20.95
N ILE A 87 -2.59 9.97 20.75
CA ILE A 87 -3.45 10.76 19.89
C ILE A 87 -2.67 11.15 18.64
N GLU A 88 -3.07 10.55 17.51
CA GLU A 88 -2.63 10.97 16.19
C GLU A 88 -3.23 12.35 15.87
N VAL A 89 -2.36 13.30 15.56
CA VAL A 89 -2.79 14.61 15.06
C VAL A 89 -2.70 14.55 13.54
N PHE A 90 -3.81 14.85 12.86
CA PHE A 90 -3.88 14.94 11.40
C PHE A 90 -3.14 16.19 10.86
N SER A 91 -1.86 16.31 11.17
CA SER A 91 -0.96 17.26 10.54
C SER A 91 0.23 16.50 9.99
N GLN A 92 0.40 16.55 8.67
CA GLN A 92 1.43 15.83 7.88
C GLN A 92 2.89 16.23 8.18
N LEU A 93 3.14 16.92 9.29
CA LEU A 93 4.43 17.56 9.60
C LEU A 93 4.77 17.53 11.09
N SER A 94 4.03 16.80 11.93
CA SER A 94 4.39 16.68 13.34
C SER A 94 4.11 15.31 13.90
N CYS A 95 5.05 14.83 14.72
CA CYS A 95 4.87 13.65 15.56
C CYS A 95 3.50 13.62 16.26
N PRO A 96 2.91 12.43 16.43
CA PRO A 96 1.77 12.23 17.30
C PRO A 96 2.05 12.70 18.74
N TYR A 97 0.99 13.00 19.47
CA TYR A 97 1.08 13.38 20.88
C TYR A 97 0.63 12.21 21.75
N LEU A 98 1.19 12.10 22.95
CA LEU A 98 0.64 11.24 23.99
C LEU A 98 -0.29 12.07 24.86
N VAL A 99 -1.42 11.48 25.25
CA VAL A 99 -2.27 11.99 26.32
C VAL A 99 -2.20 11.03 27.48
N ARG A 100 -1.69 11.52 28.60
CA ARG A 100 -1.71 10.78 29.86
C ARG A 100 -2.92 11.22 30.66
N SER A 101 -3.79 10.29 31.00
CA SER A 101 -4.94 10.52 31.88
C SER A 101 -4.59 10.09 33.29
N TYR A 102 -5.03 10.87 34.25
CA TYR A 102 -4.90 10.61 35.67
C TYR A 102 -6.30 10.54 36.26
N GLU A 103 -6.69 9.35 36.72
CA GLU A 103 -7.98 9.11 37.35
C GLU A 103 -7.79 8.85 38.85
N LEU A 104 -8.37 9.70 39.68
CA LEU A 104 -8.10 9.75 41.10
C LEU A 104 -9.38 9.55 41.90
N ILE A 105 -9.44 8.50 42.72
CA ILE A 105 -10.62 8.20 43.53
C ILE A 105 -10.25 8.20 45.02
N ASP A 106 -10.76 9.19 45.73
CA ASP A 106 -10.88 9.21 47.19
C ASP A 106 -12.17 8.48 47.61
N TRP A 107 -11.99 7.23 48.05
CA TRP A 107 -13.08 6.35 48.47
C TRP A 107 -13.80 6.77 49.75
N TYR A 108 -13.29 7.75 50.50
CA TYR A 108 -14.03 8.31 51.63
C TYR A 108 -15.00 9.42 51.21
N ILE A 109 -14.76 10.10 50.09
CA ILE A 109 -15.63 11.16 49.58
C ILE A 109 -16.57 10.60 48.50
N TRP A 110 -16.04 9.81 47.58
CA TRP A 110 -16.80 9.34 46.44
C TRP A 110 -17.90 8.36 46.88
N ASP A 111 -19.13 8.66 46.46
CA ASP A 111 -20.33 7.89 46.79
C ASP A 111 -20.50 6.63 45.94
N GLY A 112 -19.64 6.42 44.94
CA GLY A 112 -19.69 5.31 44.00
C GLY A 112 -20.62 5.54 42.80
N GLU A 113 -21.31 6.68 42.71
CA GLU A 113 -22.29 6.99 41.66
C GLU A 113 -22.05 8.35 40.99
N SER A 114 -21.50 9.33 41.70
CA SER A 114 -21.22 10.68 41.20
C SER A 114 -20.19 10.66 40.08
N GLU A 115 -20.38 11.48 39.05
CA GLU A 115 -19.39 11.61 37.97
C GLU A 115 -18.11 12.30 38.47
N PHE A 116 -17.03 12.12 37.71
CA PHE A 116 -15.76 12.76 38.01
C PHE A 116 -15.81 14.27 37.75
N GLU A 117 -14.95 15.00 38.43
CA GLU A 117 -14.68 16.41 38.17
C GLU A 117 -13.38 16.51 37.39
N ARG A 118 -13.44 17.20 36.26
CA ARG A 118 -12.27 17.41 35.41
C ARG A 118 -11.48 18.63 35.91
N ILE A 119 -10.22 18.41 36.23
CA ILE A 119 -9.27 19.49 36.46
C ILE A 119 -8.80 20.00 35.10
N GLY A 120 -8.93 21.31 34.89
CA GLY A 120 -8.50 21.98 33.67
C GLY A 120 -6.98 21.98 33.52
N ARG A 121 -6.50 22.16 32.28
CA ARG A 121 -5.08 22.39 31.99
C ARG A 121 -4.71 23.88 32.07
N ASP A 122 -5.72 24.76 32.06
CA ASP A 122 -5.59 26.22 32.19
C ASP A 122 -6.45 26.69 33.38
N GLU A 123 -6.07 26.30 34.60
CA GLU A 123 -6.77 26.75 35.82
C GLU A 123 -6.48 28.22 36.16
N ASN A 124 -5.45 28.82 35.53
CA ASN A 124 -5.05 30.22 35.70
C ASN A 124 -5.61 31.17 34.59
N CYS A 125 -6.44 30.65 33.68
CA CYS A 125 -7.10 31.27 32.53
C CYS A 125 -6.24 32.29 31.77
N ASN A 126 -4.99 31.93 31.51
CA ASN A 126 -4.08 32.74 30.72
C ASN A 126 -4.14 32.40 29.22
N GLU A 127 -5.00 31.47 28.81
CA GLU A 127 -5.11 30.93 27.45
C GLU A 127 -3.88 30.10 27.01
N GLU A 128 -3.06 29.65 27.96
CA GLU A 128 -1.90 28.77 27.76
C GLU A 128 -2.12 27.43 28.49
N ASP A 129 -2.81 26.48 27.84
CA ASP A 129 -3.06 25.16 28.44
C ASP A 129 -1.77 24.42 28.81
N GLY A 130 -1.73 23.88 30.03
CA GLY A 130 -0.69 22.94 30.48
C GLY A 130 0.67 23.58 30.68
N ASP A 131 0.75 24.89 30.84
CA ASP A 131 1.99 25.65 31.01
C ASP A 131 2.63 25.47 32.41
N GLU A 132 1.83 25.10 33.42
CA GLU A 132 2.27 24.91 34.79
C GLU A 132 1.63 23.73 35.54
N ASP A 133 2.30 23.30 36.63
CA ASP A 133 1.83 22.21 37.47
C ASP A 133 0.59 22.68 38.26
N ILE A 134 -0.34 21.76 38.52
CA ILE A 134 -1.58 22.05 39.25
C ILE A 134 -1.64 21.23 40.53
N TRP A 135 -1.82 21.89 41.66
CA TRP A 135 -1.98 21.24 42.95
C TRP A 135 -3.46 21.11 43.32
N LEU A 136 -3.90 19.87 43.49
CA LEU A 136 -5.14 19.53 44.17
C LEU A 136 -4.83 19.33 45.65
N ILE A 137 -5.42 20.13 46.52
CA ILE A 137 -5.20 20.07 47.97
C ILE A 137 -6.54 19.85 48.67
N VAL A 138 -6.61 18.86 49.53
CA VAL A 138 -7.79 18.57 50.34
C VAL A 138 -7.43 18.73 51.81
N GLU A 139 -8.13 19.63 52.47
CA GLU A 139 -7.98 19.93 53.89
C GLU A 139 -9.25 19.59 54.65
N THR A 140 -9.10 18.98 55.82
CA THR A 140 -10.19 18.60 56.72
C THR A 140 -10.08 19.39 58.03
N ASP A 141 -11.13 20.13 58.37
CA ASP A 141 -11.17 20.90 59.61
C ASP A 141 -11.37 20.00 60.86
N SER A 142 -11.28 20.58 62.06
CA SER A 142 -11.47 19.85 63.32
C SER A 142 -12.87 19.26 63.52
N LEU A 143 -13.85 19.65 62.69
CA LEU A 143 -15.22 19.18 62.70
C LEU A 143 -15.47 18.09 61.64
N GLY A 144 -14.46 17.79 60.81
CA GLY A 144 -14.54 16.83 59.72
C GLY A 144 -15.07 17.40 58.40
N ASN A 145 -15.26 18.72 58.29
CA ASN A 145 -15.63 19.35 57.02
C ASN A 145 -14.40 19.42 56.12
N ARG A 146 -14.58 19.10 54.84
CA ARG A 146 -13.50 19.10 53.86
C ARG A 146 -13.61 20.32 52.95
N THR A 147 -12.46 20.87 52.59
CA THR A 147 -12.35 21.93 51.58
C THR A 147 -11.30 21.52 50.56
N VAL A 148 -11.70 21.55 49.30
CA VAL A 148 -10.81 21.27 48.15
C VAL A 148 -10.28 22.59 47.63
N TYR A 149 -8.99 22.63 47.29
CA TYR A 149 -8.31 23.76 46.68
C TYR A 149 -7.61 23.30 45.41
N LEU A 150 -7.67 24.14 44.37
CA LEU A 150 -6.81 24.07 43.19
C LEU A 150 -5.83 25.24 43.25
N ASP A 151 -4.55 24.96 43.10
CA ASP A 151 -3.49 25.94 43.35
C ASP A 151 -2.25 25.73 42.47
N ARG A 152 -1.41 26.76 42.38
CA ARG A 152 -0.11 26.76 41.72
C ARG A 152 0.96 26.05 42.53
N ASP A 153 0.84 26.07 43.85
CA ASP A 153 1.80 25.46 44.73
C ASP A 153 1.12 24.63 45.82
N SER A 154 1.93 23.96 46.64
CA SER A 154 1.41 23.04 47.66
C SER A 154 0.83 23.74 48.91
N ILE A 155 0.64 25.08 48.91
CA ILE A 155 0.32 25.91 50.07
C ILE A 155 -0.86 26.87 49.77
N TYR A 156 -2.08 26.34 49.82
CA TYR A 156 -3.35 27.04 49.54
C TYR A 156 -3.63 28.36 50.31
N ASN A 157 -2.90 28.64 51.39
CA ASN A 157 -3.16 29.75 52.31
C ASN A 157 -2.06 30.83 52.29
N ASN A 158 -1.37 30.95 51.17
CA ASN A 158 -0.31 31.93 50.97
C ASN A 158 -0.81 33.15 50.14
N GLN A 159 0.09 33.82 49.40
CA GLN A 159 -0.26 34.91 48.48
C GLN A 159 0.09 34.59 47.02
N ASN A 160 0.29 33.31 46.73
CA ASN A 160 0.64 32.78 45.43
C ASN A 160 -0.38 31.69 45.04
N PRO A 161 -1.25 31.96 44.07
CA PRO A 161 -1.22 33.11 43.17
C PRO A 161 -1.84 34.38 43.79
N LEU A 162 -1.55 35.54 43.17
CA LEU A 162 -2.08 36.84 43.60
C LEU A 162 -3.61 36.88 43.46
N VAL A 163 -4.28 37.72 44.26
CA VAL A 163 -5.73 37.94 44.13
C VAL A 163 -6.07 38.33 42.70
N GLY A 164 -6.97 37.59 42.07
CA GLY A 164 -7.48 37.94 40.74
C GLY A 164 -7.11 36.99 39.61
N THR A 165 -6.39 35.90 39.89
CA THR A 165 -5.78 35.02 38.87
C THR A 165 -6.49 33.66 38.71
N ASN A 166 -7.81 33.62 39.02
CA ASN A 166 -8.92 32.75 38.52
C ASN A 166 -8.94 31.21 38.73
N ARG A 167 -10.15 30.65 38.44
CA ARG A 167 -10.59 29.50 37.60
C ARG A 167 -11.79 30.06 36.79
N CYS A 168 -11.94 29.74 35.51
CA CYS A 168 -12.43 30.65 34.46
C CYS A 168 -13.91 31.14 34.45
N GLU A 169 -14.62 31.23 35.58
CA GLU A 169 -15.96 31.87 35.65
C GLU A 169 -16.16 32.75 36.90
N GLY A 170 -17.09 33.71 36.79
CA GLY A 170 -17.21 34.85 37.71
C GLY A 170 -17.62 34.50 39.15
N GLY A 171 -16.83 34.99 40.11
CA GLY A 171 -17.06 34.87 41.55
C GLY A 171 -16.10 35.76 42.36
N VAL A 172 -16.09 35.63 43.69
CA VAL A 172 -15.06 36.28 44.52
C VAL A 172 -13.77 35.50 44.36
N LEU A 173 -12.78 36.13 43.72
CA LEU A 173 -11.49 35.50 43.45
C LEU A 173 -10.72 35.31 44.77
N PRO A 174 -10.29 34.08 45.08
CA PRO A 174 -9.54 33.81 46.30
C PRO A 174 -8.14 34.45 46.28
N THR A 175 -7.53 34.53 47.47
CA THR A 175 -6.12 34.92 47.63
C THR A 175 -5.32 33.67 47.94
N GLY A 176 -4.23 33.41 47.20
CA GLY A 176 -3.31 32.32 47.50
C GLY A 176 -3.72 30.94 46.97
N HIS A 177 -4.75 30.86 46.13
CA HIS A 177 -5.09 29.68 45.32
C HIS A 177 -5.96 30.12 44.14
N TRP A 178 -6.18 29.24 43.17
CA TRP A 178 -7.02 29.48 41.99
C TRP A 178 -8.50 29.30 42.28
N ALA A 179 -8.85 28.16 42.88
CA ALA A 179 -10.22 27.81 43.20
C ALA A 179 -10.32 27.03 44.51
N ASN A 180 -11.49 27.07 45.13
CA ASN A 180 -11.82 26.23 46.27
C ASN A 180 -13.31 25.84 46.27
N SER A 181 -13.64 24.79 47.00
CA SER A 181 -15.00 24.24 47.12
C SER A 181 -16.02 25.15 47.83
N ASP A 182 -15.59 26.18 48.57
CA ASP A 182 -16.51 27.11 49.23
C ASP A 182 -17.20 28.04 48.21
N ASN A 183 -16.47 28.42 47.15
CA ASN A 183 -16.96 29.31 46.10
C ASN A 183 -17.18 28.60 44.75
N ASN A 184 -16.73 27.35 44.61
CA ASN A 184 -16.86 26.51 43.41
C ASN A 184 -17.52 25.17 43.80
N PRO A 185 -18.86 25.11 43.85
CA PRO A 185 -19.59 23.95 44.37
C PRO A 185 -19.30 22.63 43.65
N GLU A 186 -18.89 22.66 42.39
CA GLU A 186 -18.44 21.50 41.62
C GLU A 186 -17.22 20.80 42.26
N LEU A 187 -16.37 21.54 42.99
CA LEU A 187 -15.26 20.97 43.75
C LEU A 187 -15.69 20.38 45.10
N SER A 188 -16.91 20.64 45.57
CA SER A 188 -17.33 20.35 46.96
C SER A 188 -17.81 18.92 47.22
N ASN A 189 -18.22 18.19 46.17
CA ASN A 189 -18.86 16.87 46.30
C ASN A 189 -18.17 15.75 45.51
N VAL A 190 -16.96 16.00 45.02
CA VAL A 190 -16.33 15.08 44.08
C VAL A 190 -15.13 14.44 44.75
N GLY A 191 -15.22 13.13 44.98
CA GLY A 191 -14.10 12.28 45.38
C GLY A 191 -13.40 11.63 44.19
N TYR A 192 -13.81 11.95 42.97
CA TYR A 192 -13.32 11.35 41.73
C TYR A 192 -12.82 12.44 40.78
N TRP A 193 -11.52 12.54 40.56
CA TRP A 193 -10.90 13.58 39.75
C TRP A 193 -10.29 13.00 38.49
N VAL A 194 -10.41 13.72 37.37
CA VAL A 194 -9.73 13.38 36.12
C VAL A 194 -8.89 14.56 35.65
N TYR A 195 -7.63 14.30 35.34
CA TYR A 195 -6.71 15.26 34.72
C TYR A 195 -6.07 14.65 33.47
N TYR A 196 -5.76 15.49 32.49
CA TYR A 196 -5.06 15.09 31.28
C TYR A 196 -3.78 15.91 31.14
N GLN A 197 -2.68 15.25 30.80
CA GLN A 197 -1.44 15.89 30.41
C GLN A 197 -1.18 15.60 28.93
N ILE A 198 -0.81 16.62 28.14
CA ILE A 198 -0.32 16.41 26.77
C ILE A 198 1.21 16.31 26.82
N VAL A 199 1.73 15.25 26.21
CA VAL A 199 3.17 15.00 26.11
C VAL A 199 3.54 14.94 24.63
N LYS A 200 4.33 15.91 24.20
CA LYS A 200 4.88 15.96 22.84
C LYS A 200 6.18 15.16 22.78
N VAL A 201 6.14 14.03 22.10
CA VAL A 201 7.35 13.23 21.83
C VAL A 201 8.07 13.84 20.64
N VAL A 202 9.36 14.11 20.80
CA VAL A 202 10.22 14.57 19.71
C VAL A 202 11.06 13.40 19.22
N ASP A 203 10.87 13.06 17.94
CA ASP A 203 11.82 12.25 17.19
C ASP A 203 12.53 13.09 16.14
N THR A 204 13.80 12.78 15.92
CA THR A 204 14.64 13.43 14.91
C THR A 204 15.53 12.43 14.18
N LEU A 205 15.47 11.15 14.56
CA LEU A 205 16.24 10.11 13.92
C LEU A 205 15.42 9.56 12.76
N ALA A 206 16.00 9.51 11.58
CA ALA A 206 15.38 8.85 10.45
C ALA A 206 15.53 7.32 10.57
N PRO A 207 14.60 6.56 9.98
CA PRO A 207 14.72 5.11 9.90
C PRO A 207 15.96 4.74 9.08
N GLU A 208 16.72 3.72 9.48
CA GLU A 208 17.93 3.33 8.75
C GLU A 208 17.61 2.25 7.70
N ILE A 209 17.85 2.54 6.42
CA ILE A 209 17.71 1.55 5.34
C ILE A 209 19.03 0.75 5.21
N ILE A 210 18.94 -0.57 5.30
CA ILE A 210 20.08 -1.50 5.28
C ILE A 210 19.87 -2.57 4.20
N LEU A 211 20.76 -2.64 3.21
CA LEU A 211 20.69 -3.67 2.17
C LEU A 211 21.12 -5.04 2.72
N GLU A 212 20.18 -5.98 2.82
CA GLU A 212 20.39 -7.33 3.37
C GLU A 212 20.90 -8.30 2.29
N GLN A 213 20.27 -8.27 1.12
CA GLN A 213 20.67 -9.06 -0.04
C GLN A 213 20.94 -8.13 -1.21
N GLN A 214 22.14 -8.24 -1.80
CA GLN A 214 22.48 -7.53 -3.04
C GLN A 214 21.59 -8.00 -4.20
N PRO A 215 21.27 -7.14 -5.18
CA PRO A 215 20.54 -7.52 -6.38
C PRO A 215 21.11 -8.76 -7.07
N VAL A 216 20.28 -9.78 -7.18
CA VAL A 216 20.55 -10.98 -7.97
C VAL A 216 19.65 -10.97 -9.19
N VAL A 217 20.27 -10.98 -10.36
CA VAL A 217 19.59 -11.01 -11.64
C VAL A 217 19.47 -12.46 -12.13
N SER A 218 18.28 -12.87 -12.52
CA SER A 218 18.02 -14.16 -13.18
C SER A 218 17.28 -13.96 -14.50
N GLU A 219 17.77 -14.60 -15.56
CA GLU A 219 17.13 -14.59 -16.88
C GLU A 219 15.78 -15.32 -16.83
N LEU A 220 14.73 -14.67 -17.33
CA LEU A 220 13.50 -15.35 -17.74
C LEU A 220 13.70 -15.82 -19.19
N ASP A 221 13.49 -17.11 -19.44
CA ASP A 221 13.56 -17.68 -20.79
C ASP A 221 12.74 -16.83 -21.79
N ASN A 222 13.37 -16.50 -22.92
CA ASN A 222 12.75 -16.08 -24.19
C ASN A 222 12.14 -14.66 -24.31
N GLN A 223 12.39 -13.71 -23.40
CA GLN A 223 11.80 -12.35 -23.54
C GLN A 223 12.76 -11.15 -23.34
N CYS A 224 14.06 -11.38 -23.12
CA CYS A 224 15.00 -10.29 -22.78
C CYS A 224 14.55 -9.52 -21.52
N GLU A 225 13.76 -10.19 -20.70
CA GLU A 225 13.29 -9.79 -19.38
C GLU A 225 14.09 -10.54 -18.34
N PHE A 226 14.45 -9.83 -17.27
CA PHE A 226 15.25 -10.37 -16.19
C PHE A 226 14.51 -10.14 -14.88
N VAL A 227 14.43 -11.17 -14.05
CA VAL A 227 13.94 -10.99 -12.69
C VAL A 227 15.09 -10.52 -11.82
N VAL A 228 14.92 -9.36 -11.20
CA VAL A 228 15.80 -8.85 -10.17
C VAL A 228 15.20 -9.19 -8.82
N ASN A 229 16.02 -9.82 -7.97
CA ASN A 229 15.64 -10.16 -6.61
C ASN A 229 16.63 -9.54 -5.62
N PHE A 230 16.14 -8.78 -4.65
CA PHE A 230 16.92 -8.27 -3.53
C PHE A 230 16.04 -8.10 -2.31
N SER A 231 16.67 -7.88 -1.16
CA SER A 231 15.97 -7.55 0.07
C SER A 231 16.74 -6.51 0.85
N PHE A 232 16.00 -5.63 1.52
CA PHE A 232 16.55 -4.63 2.40
C PHE A 232 15.71 -4.58 3.68
N ARG A 233 16.34 -4.11 4.75
CA ARG A 233 15.73 -3.95 6.05
C ARG A 233 15.63 -2.47 6.38
N VAL A 234 14.58 -2.10 7.07
CA VAL A 234 14.41 -0.78 7.67
C VAL A 234 14.48 -0.94 9.18
N ASP A 235 15.44 -0.28 9.81
CA ASP A 235 15.66 -0.27 11.26
C ASP A 235 15.26 1.08 11.85
N GLU A 236 14.13 1.07 12.55
CA GLU A 236 13.54 2.16 13.31
C GLU A 236 13.46 1.79 14.81
N THR A 237 14.39 0.95 15.29
CA THR A 237 14.36 0.48 16.69
C THR A 237 14.82 1.53 17.71
N ASN A 238 15.47 2.60 17.22
CA ASN A 238 16.02 3.68 18.02
C ASN A 238 15.04 4.85 18.25
N SER A 239 13.91 4.91 17.54
CA SER A 239 12.80 5.83 17.85
C SER A 239 11.97 5.41 19.05
N PHE A 240 11.14 6.34 19.50
CA PHE A 240 10.05 6.04 20.42
C PHE A 240 8.98 5.16 19.78
N TRP A 241 8.53 5.56 18.59
CA TRP A 241 7.36 5.01 17.94
C TRP A 241 7.63 3.61 17.42
N LYS A 242 8.86 3.33 17.00
CA LYS A 242 9.27 2.04 16.44
C LYS A 242 8.30 1.57 15.36
N SER A 243 7.84 2.52 14.56
CA SER A 243 6.92 2.34 13.46
C SER A 243 7.23 3.34 12.35
N LEU A 244 6.79 2.96 11.16
CA LEU A 244 6.91 3.76 9.95
C LEU A 244 5.54 4.35 9.63
N ASP A 245 5.51 5.58 9.12
CA ASP A 245 4.31 6.22 8.57
C ASP A 245 4.10 5.75 7.12
N SER A 246 5.14 5.87 6.30
CA SER A 246 5.07 5.58 4.87
C SER A 246 6.38 4.98 4.32
N GLY A 247 6.27 4.31 3.17
CA GLY A 247 7.40 3.75 2.47
C GLY A 247 7.08 3.61 0.99
N GLU A 248 7.86 4.28 0.14
CA GLU A 248 7.69 4.29 -1.31
C GLU A 248 8.94 3.76 -1.98
N ILE A 249 8.77 2.98 -3.04
CA ILE A 249 9.88 2.43 -3.82
C ILE A 249 9.59 2.74 -5.28
N PHE A 250 10.54 3.33 -5.97
CA PHE A 250 10.43 3.66 -7.38
C PHE A 250 11.54 3.01 -8.18
N LEU A 251 11.24 2.67 -9.43
CA LEU A 251 12.18 2.24 -10.45
C LEU A 251 12.42 3.39 -11.44
N ASP A 252 13.68 3.77 -11.62
CA ASP A 252 14.18 4.58 -12.72
C ASP A 252 14.72 3.63 -13.80
N THR A 253 13.95 3.51 -14.88
CA THR A 253 14.24 2.64 -16.00
C THR A 253 15.19 3.32 -16.96
N GLY A 254 16.39 2.75 -17.12
CA GLY A 254 17.43 3.36 -17.96
C GLY A 254 18.35 4.32 -17.20
N ASN A 255 18.10 4.56 -15.90
CA ASN A 255 18.90 5.41 -15.03
C ASN A 255 19.04 6.82 -15.61
N ASP A 256 17.92 7.38 -16.08
CA ASP A 256 17.87 8.68 -16.76
C ASP A 256 17.50 9.84 -15.81
N GLY A 257 17.21 9.53 -14.55
CA GLY A 257 16.85 10.45 -13.49
C GLY A 257 15.35 10.74 -13.39
N VAL A 258 14.51 10.06 -14.18
CA VAL A 258 13.05 10.07 -14.07
C VAL A 258 12.61 8.82 -13.32
N LEU A 259 11.70 8.99 -12.35
CA LEU A 259 11.05 7.85 -11.68
C LEU A 259 9.89 7.38 -12.57
N ASP A 260 10.03 6.20 -13.16
CA ASP A 260 9.09 5.70 -14.17
C ASP A 260 7.94 4.90 -13.57
N GLU A 261 8.23 4.07 -12.57
CA GLU A 261 7.30 3.10 -11.99
C GLU A 261 7.43 3.05 -10.47
N GLU A 262 6.30 2.92 -9.77
CA GLU A 262 6.25 2.60 -8.35
C GLU A 262 6.25 1.08 -8.17
N VAL A 263 7.14 0.57 -7.31
CA VAL A 263 7.43 -0.84 -7.13
C VAL A 263 6.83 -1.33 -5.83
N GLU A 264 5.86 -2.24 -5.95
CA GLU A 264 5.27 -2.90 -4.79
C GLU A 264 6.17 -4.04 -4.29
N PRO A 265 6.51 -4.08 -2.99
CA PRO A 265 7.26 -5.20 -2.42
C PRO A 265 6.54 -6.53 -2.58
N SER A 266 7.28 -7.58 -2.92
CA SER A 266 6.73 -8.94 -3.00
C SER A 266 6.37 -9.51 -1.63
N ALA A 267 7.05 -9.05 -0.57
CA ALA A 267 6.78 -9.39 0.82
C ALA A 267 7.31 -8.29 1.76
N ILE A 268 6.62 -8.12 2.88
CA ILE A 268 7.04 -7.26 4.01
C ILE A 268 6.87 -8.09 5.30
N ASP A 269 7.96 -8.34 6.00
CA ASP A 269 7.99 -9.10 7.25
C ASP A 269 8.39 -8.20 8.43
N SER A 270 7.55 -8.13 9.47
CA SER A 270 7.91 -7.48 10.74
C SER A 270 8.75 -8.45 11.59
N LEU A 271 10.03 -8.12 11.81
CA LEU A 271 10.95 -8.96 12.58
C LEU A 271 10.81 -8.75 14.09
N GLN A 272 10.69 -7.49 14.50
CA GLN A 272 10.42 -7.01 15.86
C GLN A 272 9.87 -5.58 15.79
N PRO A 273 9.37 -4.97 16.88
CA PRO A 273 8.91 -3.58 16.85
C PRO A 273 10.02 -2.64 16.34
N GLY A 274 9.73 -1.91 15.27
CA GLY A 274 10.66 -1.01 14.60
C GLY A 274 11.58 -1.66 13.58
N GLU A 275 11.47 -2.97 13.28
CA GLU A 275 12.35 -3.61 12.28
C GLU A 275 11.53 -4.36 11.22
N TYR A 276 11.71 -3.97 9.96
CA TYR A 276 10.93 -4.44 8.81
C TYR A 276 11.84 -4.95 7.70
N LEU A 277 11.56 -6.15 7.18
CA LEU A 277 12.28 -6.73 6.04
C LEU A 277 11.41 -6.66 4.78
N TYR A 278 11.93 -6.00 3.74
CA TYR A 278 11.29 -5.87 2.43
C TYR A 278 11.98 -6.79 1.43
N THR A 279 11.19 -7.53 0.65
CA THR A 279 11.68 -8.38 -0.43
C THR A 279 11.15 -7.88 -1.77
N ILE A 280 12.05 -7.57 -2.70
CA ILE A 280 11.73 -7.17 -4.07
C ILE A 280 11.96 -8.33 -5.02
N SER A 281 10.99 -8.55 -5.90
CA SER A 281 11.07 -9.48 -7.02
C SER A 281 10.35 -8.81 -8.19
N ASP A 282 11.14 -8.29 -9.12
CA ASP A 282 10.65 -7.39 -10.15
C ASP A 282 11.27 -7.76 -11.52
N THR A 283 10.53 -7.51 -12.61
CA THR A 283 10.94 -7.91 -13.97
C THR A 283 11.35 -6.67 -14.76
N ILE A 284 12.63 -6.56 -15.09
CA ILE A 284 13.19 -5.41 -15.79
C ILE A 284 13.92 -5.82 -17.07
N SER A 285 14.03 -4.88 -18.01
CA SER A 285 14.71 -5.08 -19.28
C SER A 285 16.25 -5.01 -19.14
N VAL A 286 16.95 -5.31 -20.23
CA VAL A 286 18.38 -5.04 -20.30
C VAL A 286 18.67 -3.54 -20.23
N GLY A 287 19.63 -3.15 -19.40
CA GLY A 287 20.01 -1.75 -19.23
C GLY A 287 20.69 -1.48 -17.89
N ILE A 288 20.87 -0.19 -17.61
CA ILE A 288 21.23 0.31 -16.29
C ILE A 288 19.95 0.87 -15.70
N HIS A 289 19.58 0.43 -14.50
CA HIS A 289 18.36 0.84 -13.81
C HIS A 289 18.71 1.22 -12.37
N SER A 290 17.87 2.01 -11.72
CA SER A 290 18.06 2.38 -10.31
C SER A 290 16.76 2.25 -9.53
N TYR A 291 16.79 1.52 -8.42
CA TYR A 291 15.71 1.54 -7.44
C TYR A 291 15.95 2.69 -6.46
N PHE A 292 14.94 3.53 -6.25
CA PHE A 292 14.92 4.59 -5.25
C PHE A 292 13.96 4.20 -4.13
N ILE A 293 14.49 4.02 -2.94
CA ILE A 293 13.73 3.64 -1.75
C ILE A 293 13.64 4.87 -0.86
N PHE A 294 12.42 5.23 -0.45
CA PHE A 294 12.13 6.30 0.51
C PHE A 294 11.35 5.70 1.67
N MET A 295 11.82 5.95 2.90
CA MET A 295 11.16 5.49 4.12
C MET A 295 10.94 6.67 5.05
N GLU A 296 9.75 6.74 5.63
CA GLU A 296 9.32 7.81 6.52
C GLU A 296 8.80 7.23 7.83
N ASP A 297 9.27 7.76 8.96
CA ASP A 297 8.76 7.41 10.29
C ASP A 297 7.48 8.19 10.66
N GLU A 298 6.86 7.86 11.79
CA GLU A 298 5.67 8.57 12.35
C GLU A 298 5.90 10.06 12.65
N CYS A 299 7.16 10.48 12.72
CA CYS A 299 7.57 11.84 12.97
C CYS A 299 8.01 12.58 11.71
N HIS A 300 7.81 11.98 10.53
CA HIS A 300 8.18 12.50 9.22
C HIS A 300 9.69 12.69 9.01
N SER A 301 10.53 11.96 9.76
CA SER A 301 11.94 11.81 9.47
C SER A 301 12.10 10.82 8.32
N ILE A 302 12.94 11.17 7.33
CA ILE A 302 13.06 10.42 6.08
C ILE A 302 14.50 9.93 5.91
N ASP A 303 14.63 8.67 5.48
CA ASP A 303 15.86 8.14 4.88
C ASP A 303 15.59 7.66 3.45
N SER A 304 16.64 7.63 2.64
CA SER A 304 16.54 7.17 1.26
C SER A 304 17.78 6.42 0.80
N MET A 305 17.56 5.41 -0.03
CA MET A 305 18.63 4.60 -0.62
C MET A 305 18.42 4.44 -2.11
N THR A 306 19.50 4.57 -2.90
CA THR A 306 19.51 4.23 -4.32
C THR A 306 20.30 2.95 -4.55
N ILE A 307 19.72 2.00 -5.24
CA ILE A 307 20.35 0.74 -5.63
C ILE A 307 20.42 0.68 -7.15
N GLU A 308 21.63 0.79 -7.69
CA GLU A 308 21.87 0.62 -9.13
C GLU A 308 21.90 -0.88 -9.49
N VAL A 309 21.19 -1.24 -10.55
CA VAL A 309 21.17 -2.59 -11.13
C VAL A 309 21.61 -2.49 -12.59
N VAL A 310 22.70 -3.18 -12.91
CA VAL A 310 23.22 -3.27 -14.27
C VAL A 310 22.94 -4.65 -14.82
N ILE A 311 22.11 -4.71 -15.84
CA ILE A 311 21.92 -5.91 -16.65
C ILE A 311 22.76 -5.73 -17.89
N GLU A 312 23.92 -6.36 -17.92
CA GLU A 312 24.76 -6.37 -19.11
C GLU A 312 24.12 -7.26 -20.19
N GLN A 313 24.08 -6.77 -21.44
CA GLN A 313 23.64 -7.58 -22.58
C GLN A 313 24.51 -8.84 -22.70
N GLN A 314 23.91 -10.01 -22.47
CA GLN A 314 24.34 -11.20 -23.20
C GLN A 314 23.75 -11.14 -24.61
N ASN A 315 24.49 -10.55 -25.56
CA ASN A 315 24.39 -10.73 -27.01
C ASN A 315 23.01 -10.66 -27.71
N ASN A 316 21.88 -10.40 -27.07
CA ASN A 316 20.55 -10.47 -27.70
C ASN A 316 19.96 -9.07 -27.91
N PHE A 317 19.38 -8.83 -29.08
CA PHE A 317 18.66 -7.58 -29.41
C PHE A 317 17.17 -7.86 -29.65
N PRO A 318 16.26 -6.93 -29.32
CA PRO A 318 14.84 -7.10 -29.58
C PRO A 318 14.56 -7.04 -31.09
N LEU A 319 13.76 -7.99 -31.55
CA LEU A 319 13.17 -8.07 -32.87
C LEU A 319 11.66 -7.89 -32.71
N GLN A 320 11.11 -6.84 -33.32
CA GLN A 320 9.73 -6.44 -33.11
C GLN A 320 8.98 -6.17 -34.41
N GLY A 321 7.68 -6.44 -34.39
CA GLY A 321 6.78 -6.12 -35.48
C GLY A 321 5.31 -6.17 -35.08
N GLN A 322 4.45 -5.76 -36.00
CA GLN A 322 3.00 -5.78 -35.84
C GLN A 322 2.33 -6.61 -36.93
N ILE A 323 1.28 -7.35 -36.56
CA ILE A 323 0.45 -8.10 -37.49
C ILE A 323 -0.96 -7.53 -37.51
N MET A 324 -1.42 -7.17 -38.70
CA MET A 324 -2.76 -6.65 -38.95
C MET A 324 -3.36 -7.27 -40.22
N SER A 325 -4.67 -7.35 -40.34
CA SER A 325 -5.33 -7.75 -41.59
C SER A 325 -5.15 -6.71 -42.69
N TRP A 326 -5.35 -7.13 -43.94
CA TRP A 326 -5.24 -6.23 -45.11
C TRP A 326 -6.24 -5.06 -45.11
N ASP A 327 -7.28 -5.12 -44.28
CA ASP A 327 -8.29 -4.08 -44.11
C ASP A 327 -8.16 -3.30 -42.78
N GLY A 328 -7.10 -3.53 -42.00
CA GLY A 328 -6.72 -2.62 -40.90
C GLY A 328 -6.90 -3.15 -39.48
N VAL A 329 -7.34 -4.40 -39.28
CA VAL A 329 -7.64 -4.94 -37.95
C VAL A 329 -6.38 -5.57 -37.34
N LEU A 330 -6.06 -5.21 -36.11
CA LEU A 330 -4.92 -5.77 -35.37
C LEU A 330 -5.19 -7.23 -34.99
N LEU A 331 -4.22 -8.11 -35.20
CA LEU A 331 -4.39 -9.56 -35.04
C LEU A 331 -3.68 -10.07 -33.79
N LYS A 332 -4.46 -10.41 -32.75
CA LYS A 332 -4.00 -11.09 -31.53
C LYS A 332 -3.74 -12.58 -31.78
N ASP A 333 -2.93 -13.22 -30.92
CA ASP A 333 -2.74 -14.67 -30.85
C ASP A 333 -2.15 -15.33 -32.12
N VAL A 334 -1.63 -14.54 -33.07
CA VAL A 334 -0.88 -15.06 -34.21
C VAL A 334 0.46 -15.58 -33.70
N LEU A 335 0.77 -16.85 -33.99
CA LEU A 335 2.08 -17.41 -33.67
C LEU A 335 3.13 -16.83 -34.61
N VAL A 336 4.22 -16.29 -34.10
CA VAL A 336 5.39 -15.84 -34.87
C VAL A 336 6.59 -16.69 -34.45
N THR A 337 7.24 -17.31 -35.44
CA THR A 337 8.36 -18.23 -35.19
C THR A 337 9.68 -17.69 -35.74
N ASN A 338 10.75 -17.78 -34.94
CA ASN A 338 12.10 -17.38 -35.32
C ASN A 338 13.20 -18.41 -34.93
N SER A 339 12.76 -19.57 -34.40
CA SER A 339 13.44 -20.66 -33.65
C SER A 339 12.75 -20.86 -32.29
N GLU A 340 12.15 -19.80 -31.79
CA GLU A 340 11.19 -19.77 -30.68
C GLU A 340 9.81 -19.39 -31.19
N ASN A 341 8.78 -19.53 -30.33
CA ASN A 341 7.38 -19.30 -30.67
C ASN A 341 6.79 -18.22 -29.76
N VAL A 342 6.44 -17.06 -30.31
CA VAL A 342 5.76 -15.97 -29.60
C VAL A 342 4.37 -15.76 -30.20
N LYS A 343 3.42 -15.26 -29.42
CA LYS A 343 2.11 -14.84 -29.91
C LYS A 343 1.98 -13.33 -29.91
N THR A 344 1.24 -12.79 -30.87
CA THR A 344 0.90 -11.36 -30.87
C THR A 344 -0.05 -10.99 -29.72
N ASP A 345 0.13 -9.79 -29.17
CA ASP A 345 -0.72 -9.21 -28.12
C ASP A 345 -2.05 -8.65 -28.67
N GLU A 346 -2.86 -7.99 -27.83
CA GLU A 346 -4.16 -7.41 -28.21
C GLU A 346 -4.06 -6.29 -29.25
N THR A 347 -2.88 -5.71 -29.39
CA THR A 347 -2.55 -4.67 -30.36
C THR A 347 -1.83 -5.22 -31.59
N GLY A 348 -1.75 -6.54 -31.73
CA GLY A 348 -1.10 -7.24 -32.83
C GLY A 348 0.43 -7.16 -32.80
N ASN A 349 1.03 -6.66 -31.72
CA ASN A 349 2.47 -6.55 -31.60
C ASN A 349 3.08 -7.87 -31.14
N TYR A 350 4.30 -8.16 -31.60
CA TYR A 350 5.12 -9.25 -31.10
C TYR A 350 6.56 -8.77 -30.88
N SER A 351 7.23 -9.38 -29.90
CA SER A 351 8.64 -9.14 -29.60
C SER A 351 9.35 -10.49 -29.43
N LEU A 352 10.51 -10.64 -30.06
CA LEU A 352 11.37 -11.82 -30.02
C LEU A 352 12.80 -11.37 -29.71
N CYS A 353 13.61 -12.23 -29.09
CA CYS A 353 15.03 -11.95 -28.92
C CYS A 353 15.83 -12.52 -30.11
N LEU A 354 16.76 -11.71 -30.63
CA LEU A 354 17.69 -12.09 -31.69
C LEU A 354 19.11 -12.13 -31.14
N ASP A 355 19.72 -13.32 -31.12
CA ASP A 355 21.12 -13.52 -30.75
C ASP A 355 22.06 -12.85 -31.78
N SER A 356 23.01 -12.04 -31.31
CA SER A 356 24.03 -11.32 -32.09
C SER A 356 24.94 -12.24 -32.88
N THR A 357 25.06 -13.50 -32.45
CA THR A 357 25.80 -14.54 -33.17
C THR A 357 24.98 -15.16 -34.31
N THR A 358 23.65 -15.01 -34.28
CA THR A 358 22.77 -15.47 -35.35
C THR A 358 22.83 -14.50 -36.52
N SER A 359 23.39 -14.93 -37.65
CA SER A 359 23.59 -14.08 -38.83
C SER A 359 22.29 -13.74 -39.57
N GLN A 360 21.31 -14.64 -39.51
CA GLN A 360 20.06 -14.52 -40.23
C GLN A 360 18.95 -15.31 -39.53
N VAL A 361 17.76 -14.72 -39.48
CA VAL A 361 16.56 -15.34 -38.92
C VAL A 361 15.41 -15.24 -39.90
N LEU A 362 14.62 -16.33 -39.96
CA LEU A 362 13.40 -16.39 -40.74
C LEU A 362 12.22 -16.16 -39.79
N LEU A 363 11.46 -15.09 -40.02
CA LEU A 363 10.22 -14.83 -39.31
C LEU A 363 9.05 -15.33 -40.13
N SER A 364 8.27 -16.25 -39.58
CA SER A 364 7.08 -16.79 -40.23
C SER A 364 5.91 -16.79 -39.27
N PRO A 365 4.87 -15.97 -39.52
CA PRO A 365 3.64 -16.04 -38.76
C PRO A 365 2.81 -17.26 -39.17
N TYR A 366 2.04 -17.81 -38.23
CA TYR A 366 1.21 -18.97 -38.41
C TYR A 366 -0.07 -18.87 -37.60
N TYR A 367 -1.20 -19.16 -38.25
CA TYR A 367 -2.48 -19.31 -37.59
C TYR A 367 -3.40 -20.21 -38.42
N ASN A 368 -3.88 -21.32 -37.83
CA ASN A 368 -4.70 -22.29 -38.54
C ASN A 368 -5.82 -22.89 -37.68
N ASP A 369 -6.54 -22.02 -36.97
CA ASP A 369 -7.72 -22.41 -36.21
C ASP A 369 -8.97 -21.67 -36.71
N TYR A 370 -10.14 -22.22 -36.36
CA TYR A 370 -11.45 -21.62 -36.62
C TYR A 370 -11.64 -21.18 -38.08
N ALA A 371 -11.39 -22.07 -39.05
CA ALA A 371 -11.42 -21.75 -40.47
C ALA A 371 -12.74 -21.10 -40.93
N SER A 372 -13.87 -21.48 -40.31
CA SER A 372 -15.21 -20.95 -40.60
C SER A 372 -15.46 -19.54 -40.07
N ASN A 373 -14.60 -19.03 -39.18
CA ASN A 373 -14.82 -17.73 -38.55
C ASN A 373 -14.80 -16.61 -39.59
N GLY A 374 -15.78 -15.70 -39.51
CA GLY A 374 -15.97 -14.62 -40.48
C GLY A 374 -16.48 -15.03 -41.86
N LEU A 375 -16.56 -16.32 -42.20
CA LEU A 375 -17.02 -16.76 -43.51
C LEU A 375 -18.54 -16.71 -43.62
N SER A 376 -19.02 -16.16 -44.73
CA SER A 376 -20.45 -15.99 -44.98
C SER A 376 -20.85 -16.34 -46.41
N GLY A 377 -22.16 -16.44 -46.65
CA GLY A 377 -22.67 -16.54 -48.01
C GLY A 377 -22.34 -15.32 -48.88
N MET A 378 -22.01 -14.17 -48.28
CA MET A 378 -21.60 -12.97 -49.05
C MET A 378 -20.24 -13.17 -49.71
N ASP A 379 -19.31 -13.85 -49.02
CA ASP A 379 -18.00 -14.21 -49.58
C ASP A 379 -18.15 -15.13 -50.77
N MET A 380 -18.98 -16.18 -50.62
CA MET A 380 -19.30 -17.10 -51.72
C MET A 380 -19.93 -16.37 -52.92
N ILE A 381 -20.81 -15.40 -52.69
CA ILE A 381 -21.40 -14.58 -53.75
C ILE A 381 -20.34 -13.72 -54.45
N ALA A 382 -19.43 -13.10 -53.70
CA ALA A 382 -18.37 -12.27 -54.26
C ALA A 382 -17.37 -13.09 -55.11
N ILE A 383 -16.92 -14.24 -54.60
CA ILE A 383 -16.07 -15.18 -55.35
C ILE A 383 -16.81 -15.71 -56.58
N GLY A 384 -18.10 -16.06 -56.44
CA GLY A 384 -18.93 -16.51 -57.57
C GLY A 384 -19.04 -15.45 -58.68
N LYS A 385 -19.20 -14.17 -58.33
CA LYS A 385 -19.22 -13.07 -59.31
C LYS A 385 -17.88 -12.87 -60.01
N HIS A 386 -16.77 -13.11 -59.30
CA HIS A 386 -15.43 -13.08 -59.86
C HIS A 386 -15.23 -14.21 -60.88
N ILE A 387 -15.60 -15.44 -60.54
CA ILE A 387 -15.56 -16.60 -61.45
C ILE A 387 -16.39 -16.34 -62.72
N LEU A 388 -17.55 -15.69 -62.59
CA LEU A 388 -18.41 -15.33 -63.73
C LEU A 388 -17.90 -14.12 -64.54
N GLY A 389 -16.83 -13.44 -64.10
CA GLY A 389 -16.30 -12.23 -64.72
C GLY A 389 -17.22 -11.02 -64.61
N THR A 390 -18.25 -11.09 -63.76
CA THR A 390 -19.25 -10.02 -63.60
C THR A 390 -18.81 -8.93 -62.63
N GLN A 391 -18.01 -9.30 -61.63
CA GLN A 391 -17.39 -8.38 -60.68
C GLN A 391 -16.05 -9.00 -60.23
N PRO A 392 -14.93 -8.64 -60.87
CA PRO A 392 -13.61 -9.13 -60.48
C PRO A 392 -13.24 -8.67 -59.06
N LEU A 393 -12.48 -9.51 -58.32
CA LEU A 393 -11.79 -9.09 -57.11
C LEU A 393 -10.67 -8.12 -57.50
N ASP A 394 -10.55 -7.03 -56.74
CA ASP A 394 -9.85 -5.81 -57.14
C ASP A 394 -8.49 -5.60 -56.44
N ASN A 395 -8.06 -6.55 -55.59
CA ASN A 395 -6.76 -6.50 -54.95
C ASN A 395 -6.15 -7.91 -54.76
N PRO A 396 -4.81 -8.01 -54.64
CA PRO A 396 -4.10 -9.29 -54.45
C PRO A 396 -4.53 -10.06 -53.20
N TYR A 397 -4.76 -9.38 -52.08
CA TYR A 397 -5.17 -10.03 -50.83
C TYR A 397 -6.51 -10.77 -50.95
N LYS A 398 -7.48 -10.20 -51.67
CA LYS A 398 -8.76 -10.86 -51.97
C LYS A 398 -8.60 -12.04 -52.91
N LEU A 399 -7.67 -11.98 -53.86
CA LEU A 399 -7.36 -13.11 -54.73
C LEU A 399 -6.75 -14.27 -53.92
N ILE A 400 -5.79 -13.98 -53.03
CA ILE A 400 -5.19 -14.96 -52.11
C ILE A 400 -6.27 -15.57 -51.21
N ALA A 401 -7.17 -14.76 -50.65
CA ALA A 401 -8.27 -15.24 -49.83
C ALA A 401 -9.27 -16.12 -50.61
N ALA A 402 -9.46 -15.88 -51.91
CA ALA A 402 -10.41 -16.62 -52.74
C ALA A 402 -9.90 -18.00 -53.21
N ASP A 403 -8.57 -18.20 -53.29
CA ASP A 403 -7.93 -19.49 -53.59
C ASP A 403 -7.83 -20.35 -52.32
N VAL A 404 -8.98 -20.88 -51.93
CA VAL A 404 -9.18 -21.56 -50.64
C VAL A 404 -8.44 -22.87 -50.59
N ASN A 405 -8.36 -23.57 -51.72
CA ASN A 405 -7.66 -24.84 -51.83
C ASN A 405 -6.18 -24.69 -52.23
N ASN A 406 -5.68 -23.45 -52.32
CA ASN A 406 -4.30 -23.10 -52.66
C ASN A 406 -3.85 -23.80 -53.96
N SER A 407 -4.69 -23.76 -54.99
CA SER A 407 -4.45 -24.42 -56.28
C SER A 407 -3.78 -23.52 -57.32
N GLY A 408 -3.73 -22.21 -57.08
CA GLY A 408 -3.30 -21.21 -58.05
C GLY A 408 -4.43 -20.66 -58.94
N ASP A 409 -5.66 -21.18 -58.81
CA ASP A 409 -6.82 -20.79 -59.61
C ASP A 409 -8.07 -20.60 -58.74
N ILE A 410 -8.90 -19.59 -59.04
CA ILE A 410 -10.17 -19.37 -58.34
C ILE A 410 -11.32 -20.03 -59.13
N THR A 411 -11.88 -21.10 -58.58
CA THR A 411 -12.88 -21.93 -59.26
C THR A 411 -14.08 -22.26 -58.35
N VAL A 412 -15.04 -23.02 -58.89
CA VAL A 412 -16.17 -23.52 -58.11
C VAL A 412 -15.70 -24.47 -56.99
N SER A 413 -14.53 -25.10 -57.12
CA SER A 413 -13.97 -25.95 -56.07
C SER A 413 -13.74 -25.19 -54.76
N ASP A 414 -13.27 -23.93 -54.84
CA ASP A 414 -13.06 -23.05 -53.68
C ASP A 414 -14.38 -22.74 -52.97
N LEU A 415 -15.44 -22.49 -53.74
CA LEU A 415 -16.79 -22.27 -53.21
C LEU A 415 -17.33 -23.50 -52.46
N LEU A 416 -17.08 -24.72 -52.99
CA LEU A 416 -17.49 -25.96 -52.34
C LEU A 416 -16.74 -26.18 -51.02
N GLU A 417 -15.48 -25.76 -50.96
CA GLU A 417 -14.66 -25.90 -49.77
C GLU A 417 -15.05 -24.89 -48.68
N ILE A 418 -15.30 -23.63 -49.04
CA ILE A 418 -15.90 -22.63 -48.15
C ILE A 418 -17.25 -23.15 -47.62
N GLN A 419 -18.11 -23.67 -48.49
CA GLN A 419 -19.40 -24.23 -48.07
C GLN A 419 -19.23 -25.37 -47.07
N SER A 420 -18.27 -26.28 -47.31
CA SER A 420 -17.99 -27.40 -46.41
C SER A 420 -17.58 -26.91 -45.02
N VAL A 421 -16.73 -25.89 -44.95
CA VAL A 421 -16.24 -25.31 -43.69
C VAL A 421 -17.33 -24.50 -42.96
N ILE A 422 -18.12 -23.69 -43.68
CA ILE A 422 -19.26 -22.95 -43.09
C ILE A 422 -20.29 -23.91 -42.49
N LEU A 423 -20.57 -25.03 -43.17
CA LEU A 423 -21.49 -26.06 -42.70
C LEU A 423 -20.89 -26.99 -41.63
N GLN A 424 -19.64 -26.75 -41.23
CA GLN A 424 -18.87 -27.58 -40.28
C GLN A 424 -18.75 -29.06 -40.70
N ASN A 425 -18.85 -29.35 -41.99
CA ASN A 425 -18.52 -30.68 -42.51
C ASN A 425 -17.02 -30.93 -42.41
N ASN A 426 -16.21 -29.87 -42.58
CA ASN A 426 -14.78 -29.83 -42.31
C ASN A 426 -14.47 -28.67 -41.36
N THR A 427 -13.46 -28.81 -40.50
CA THR A 427 -13.02 -27.75 -39.57
C THR A 427 -11.82 -26.95 -40.08
N SER A 428 -11.23 -27.37 -41.20
CA SER A 428 -10.07 -26.76 -41.84
C SER A 428 -10.18 -26.86 -43.36
N PHE A 429 -9.36 -26.08 -44.06
CA PHE A 429 -9.11 -26.26 -45.49
C PHE A 429 -8.13 -27.41 -45.73
N SER A 430 -8.19 -28.01 -46.91
CA SER A 430 -7.52 -29.27 -47.26
C SER A 430 -6.04 -29.06 -47.57
N ASN A 431 -5.73 -27.94 -48.23
CA ASN A 431 -4.40 -27.60 -48.74
C ASN A 431 -3.97 -26.16 -48.36
N ASN A 432 -4.68 -25.55 -47.42
CA ASN A 432 -4.45 -24.18 -47.01
C ASN A 432 -4.66 -24.04 -45.50
N THR A 433 -4.16 -22.95 -44.93
CA THR A 433 -4.38 -22.56 -43.53
C THR A 433 -5.58 -21.63 -43.43
N SER A 434 -6.08 -21.43 -42.21
CA SER A 434 -7.19 -20.51 -41.95
C SER A 434 -6.82 -19.05 -42.27
N TRP A 435 -5.53 -18.72 -42.14
CA TRP A 435 -4.92 -17.44 -42.46
C TRP A 435 -3.59 -17.64 -43.18
N ARG A 436 -3.29 -16.74 -44.12
CA ARG A 436 -1.94 -16.57 -44.70
C ARG A 436 -1.42 -15.19 -44.36
N PHE A 437 -0.10 -15.02 -44.35
CA PHE A 437 0.55 -13.79 -43.94
C PHE A 437 1.50 -13.32 -45.03
N VAL A 438 1.54 -12.01 -45.28
CA VAL A 438 2.40 -11.40 -46.29
C VAL A 438 3.28 -10.36 -45.62
N ASP A 439 4.56 -10.27 -45.96
CA ASP A 439 5.40 -9.15 -45.53
C ASP A 439 4.73 -7.81 -45.91
N LYS A 440 4.51 -6.93 -44.93
CA LYS A 440 3.86 -5.62 -45.15
C LYS A 440 4.64 -4.72 -46.10
N GLN A 441 5.96 -4.92 -46.19
CA GLN A 441 6.82 -4.17 -47.11
C GLN A 441 6.78 -4.71 -48.55
N PHE A 442 6.19 -5.90 -48.76
CA PHE A 442 6.07 -6.48 -50.09
C PHE A 442 5.07 -5.70 -50.95
N GLN A 443 5.53 -5.25 -52.11
CA GLN A 443 4.70 -4.59 -53.11
C GLN A 443 4.36 -5.57 -54.23
N PHE A 444 3.08 -5.92 -54.34
CA PHE A 444 2.58 -6.75 -55.43
C PHE A 444 2.81 -6.07 -56.80
N PRO A 445 3.45 -6.75 -57.77
CA PRO A 445 3.58 -6.23 -59.14
C PRO A 445 2.24 -5.96 -59.81
N GLU A 446 2.18 -5.02 -60.76
CA GLU A 446 0.95 -4.69 -61.51
C GLU A 446 0.36 -5.89 -62.27
N ASN A 447 1.20 -6.83 -62.69
CA ASN A 447 0.83 -8.03 -63.42
C ASN A 447 0.81 -9.30 -62.53
N TRP A 448 0.73 -9.12 -61.21
CA TRP A 448 0.70 -10.25 -60.27
C TRP A 448 -0.54 -11.13 -60.46
N ASN A 449 -0.35 -12.43 -60.28
CA ASN A 449 -1.40 -13.45 -60.30
C ASN A 449 -1.11 -14.52 -59.24
N LEU A 450 -2.02 -15.46 -59.02
CA LEU A 450 -1.90 -16.52 -58.00
C LEU A 450 -0.74 -17.50 -58.25
N ASP A 451 -0.29 -17.65 -59.49
CA ASP A 451 0.91 -18.43 -59.83
C ASP A 451 2.21 -17.73 -59.40
N SER A 452 2.16 -16.45 -59.05
CA SER A 452 3.33 -15.66 -58.65
C SER A 452 3.58 -15.78 -57.15
N GLU A 453 4.79 -16.17 -56.77
CA GLU A 453 5.20 -16.24 -55.36
C GLU A 453 5.13 -14.87 -54.67
N PHE A 454 4.76 -14.89 -53.39
CA PHE A 454 4.85 -13.76 -52.47
C PHE A 454 5.48 -14.23 -51.15
N PRO A 455 6.20 -13.34 -50.43
CA PRO A 455 6.88 -13.73 -49.20
C PRO A 455 5.88 -13.91 -48.06
N GLU A 456 5.77 -15.15 -47.59
CA GLU A 456 5.06 -15.50 -46.34
C GLU A 456 5.98 -15.49 -45.11
N TYR A 457 7.18 -14.96 -45.29
CA TYR A 457 8.19 -14.84 -44.26
C TYR A 457 9.00 -13.57 -44.48
N ILE A 458 9.60 -13.06 -43.41
CA ILE A 458 10.59 -11.99 -43.50
C ILE A 458 11.96 -12.59 -43.19
N ASN A 459 12.90 -12.34 -44.09
CA ASN A 459 14.29 -12.68 -43.87
C ASN A 459 15.01 -11.53 -43.17
N VAL A 460 15.35 -11.70 -41.90
CA VAL A 460 16.04 -10.70 -41.10
C VAL A 460 17.54 -10.99 -41.11
N LEU A 461 18.33 -10.05 -41.63
CA LEU A 461 19.78 -10.08 -41.55
C LEU A 461 20.23 -9.37 -40.28
N ASN A 462 21.02 -10.05 -39.46
CA ASN A 462 21.59 -9.48 -38.25
C ASN A 462 22.88 -8.71 -38.59
N ASN A 463 22.87 -7.40 -38.38
CA ASN A 463 24.05 -6.55 -38.57
C ASN A 463 24.86 -6.35 -37.27
N GLY A 464 24.54 -7.08 -36.20
CA GLY A 464 25.29 -7.13 -34.95
C GLY A 464 25.18 -5.88 -34.08
N THR A 465 24.27 -4.94 -34.39
CA THR A 465 24.05 -3.73 -33.58
C THR A 465 22.60 -3.25 -33.71
N GLY A 466 21.96 -2.94 -32.58
CA GLY A 466 20.70 -2.19 -32.49
C GLY A 466 19.42 -3.04 -32.56
N GLU A 467 18.30 -2.39 -32.28
CA GLU A 467 16.95 -2.97 -32.33
C GLU A 467 16.51 -3.25 -33.78
N VAL A 468 15.83 -4.38 -33.99
CA VAL A 468 15.26 -4.76 -35.29
C VAL A 468 13.75 -4.58 -35.27
N ILE A 469 13.31 -3.36 -35.57
CA ILE A 469 11.89 -2.97 -35.57
C ILE A 469 11.25 -3.03 -36.97
N ASN A 470 9.93 -2.81 -37.03
CA ASN A 470 9.11 -2.75 -38.26
C ASN A 470 9.12 -4.05 -39.10
N LYS A 471 9.16 -5.21 -38.44
CA LYS A 471 9.01 -6.52 -39.08
C LYS A 471 7.54 -6.91 -39.18
N ASP A 472 6.77 -6.11 -39.90
CA ASP A 472 5.32 -6.22 -39.90
C ASP A 472 4.78 -7.22 -40.94
N PHE A 473 3.64 -7.84 -40.64
CA PHE A 473 2.92 -8.70 -41.57
C PHE A 473 1.48 -8.23 -41.80
N ILE A 474 0.97 -8.53 -43.00
CA ILE A 474 -0.42 -8.40 -43.38
C ILE A 474 -1.07 -9.78 -43.40
N GLY A 475 -2.06 -9.99 -42.52
CA GLY A 475 -2.87 -11.19 -42.45
C GLY A 475 -3.99 -11.21 -43.51
N VAL A 476 -4.18 -12.36 -44.12
CA VAL A 476 -5.21 -12.65 -45.13
C VAL A 476 -6.03 -13.85 -44.65
N LYS A 477 -7.27 -13.60 -44.23
CA LYS A 477 -8.22 -14.65 -43.86
C LYS A 477 -8.65 -15.42 -45.10
N ILE A 478 -8.34 -16.71 -45.17
CA ILE A 478 -8.72 -17.55 -46.29
C ILE A 478 -10.24 -17.76 -46.30
N GLY A 479 -10.84 -17.57 -47.48
CA GLY A 479 -12.26 -17.61 -47.76
C GLY A 479 -13.01 -16.28 -47.57
N HIS A 480 -12.42 -15.29 -46.89
CA HIS A 480 -13.08 -14.01 -46.59
C HIS A 480 -12.68 -12.93 -47.59
N VAL A 481 -13.62 -12.54 -48.47
CA VAL A 481 -13.40 -11.53 -49.51
C VAL A 481 -14.45 -10.41 -49.51
N ALA A 482 -15.52 -10.56 -48.71
CA ALA A 482 -16.65 -9.66 -48.69
C ALA A 482 -17.10 -9.30 -47.27
N GLY A 483 -17.31 -8.01 -47.03
CA GLY A 483 -17.75 -7.50 -45.73
C GLY A 483 -16.57 -7.03 -44.86
N GLY A 484 -16.89 -6.21 -43.86
CA GLY A 484 -15.99 -5.89 -42.75
C GLY A 484 -16.73 -6.29 -41.48
N GLY A 485 -16.23 -7.29 -40.75
CA GLY A 485 -17.01 -7.86 -39.66
C GLY A 485 -16.31 -8.88 -38.79
N VAL A 486 -15.42 -9.72 -39.32
CA VAL A 486 -14.59 -10.59 -38.49
C VAL A 486 -13.22 -10.76 -39.13
N ASN A 487 -12.27 -9.98 -38.63
CA ASN A 487 -10.84 -10.20 -38.86
C ASN A 487 -10.13 -10.46 -37.53
N THR A 488 -10.87 -10.76 -36.47
CA THR A 488 -10.28 -11.09 -35.17
C THR A 488 -9.98 -12.57 -35.12
N ILE A 489 -8.87 -12.88 -34.47
CA ILE A 489 -8.46 -14.24 -34.17
C ILE A 489 -9.07 -14.62 -32.82
N GLY A 490 -9.57 -15.86 -32.70
CA GLY A 490 -9.85 -16.47 -31.39
C GLY A 490 -11.24 -16.33 -30.77
N GLU A 491 -12.32 -16.17 -31.53
CA GLU A 491 -13.70 -16.28 -30.99
C GLU A 491 -14.54 -17.35 -31.68
#